data_AF-A0AAN8TM70-F1
#
_entry.id   AF-A0AAN8TM70-F1
#
_cell.length_a   1.000
_cell.length_b   1.000
_cell.length_c   1.000
_cell.angle_alpha   90.00
_cell.angle_beta   90.00
_cell.angle_gamma   90.00
#
_symmetry.space_group_name_H-M   'P 1'
#
loop_
_entity.id
_entity.type
_entity.pdbx_description
1 polymer ?
#
loop_
_entity_poly.entity_id
_entity_poly.type
_entity_poly.pdbx_seq_one_letter_code
_entity_poly.pdbx_strand_id
1 'polypeptide(L)'
;MKNFLFAKNKIQFVDGTLKKPGKTSPDYMSWMQCDAMIKGWLTTAMEKNIRASLKYLNTSFEIWSDLLERFGKESAPRAYELKH
;
A
#
# COMPACT_ATOMS: atom_id res chain seq x y z
N MET A 1 -8.64 0.78 -4.14
CA MET A 1 -7.75 -0.27 -3.59
C MET A 1 -8.20 -0.81 -2.22
N LYS A 2 -8.45 0.03 -1.20
CA LYS A 2 -8.88 -0.45 0.15
C LYS A 2 -10.07 -1.42 0.13
N ASN A 3 -11.16 -1.08 -0.57
CA ASN A 3 -12.37 -1.94 -0.65
C ASN A 3 -12.07 -3.30 -1.28
N PHE A 4 -11.23 -3.35 -2.32
CA PHE A 4 -10.81 -4.59 -2.97
C PHE A 4 -10.00 -5.49 -2.02
N LEU A 5 -9.10 -4.91 -1.24
CA LEU A 5 -8.34 -5.64 -0.23
C LEU A 5 -9.22 -6.10 0.94
N PHE A 6 -10.18 -5.27 1.35
CA PHE A 6 -11.17 -5.62 2.37
C PHE A 6 -12.01 -6.83 1.94
N ALA A 7 -12.55 -6.81 0.72
CA ALA A 7 -13.30 -7.93 0.15
C ALA A 7 -12.51 -9.24 0.05
N LYS A 8 -11.17 -9.18 0.09
CA LYS A 8 -10.26 -10.33 0.04
C LYS A 8 -9.64 -10.68 1.40
N ASN A 9 -10.06 -10.04 2.49
CA ASN A 9 -9.47 -10.20 3.83
C ASN A 9 -7.95 -9.93 3.84
N LYS A 10 -7.49 -8.93 3.08
CA LYS A 10 -6.08 -8.58 2.90
C LYS A 10 -5.75 -7.14 3.29
N ILE A 11 -6.71 -6.40 3.86
CA ILE A 11 -6.50 -5.00 4.28
C ILE A 11 -5.37 -4.86 5.31
N GLN A 12 -5.21 -5.87 6.16
CA GLN A 12 -4.26 -5.88 7.26
C GLN A 12 -2.77 -5.81 6.83
N PHE A 13 -2.49 -6.16 5.57
CA PHE A 13 -1.16 -6.05 4.98
C PHE A 13 -0.77 -4.60 4.66
N VAL A 14 -1.74 -3.74 4.33
CA VAL A 14 -1.47 -2.34 3.93
C VAL A 14 -1.72 -1.33 5.04
N ASP A 15 -2.55 -1.66 6.03
CA ASP A 15 -2.71 -0.85 7.25
C ASP A 15 -1.66 -1.17 8.33
N GLY A 16 -0.89 -2.26 8.15
CA GLY A 16 0.21 -2.65 9.03
C GLY A 16 -0.22 -3.33 10.34
N THR A 17 -1.50 -3.70 10.48
CA THR A 17 -2.00 -4.47 11.63
C THR A 17 -1.50 -5.92 11.60
N LEU A 18 -1.31 -6.52 10.42
CA LEU A 18 -0.65 -7.81 10.27
C LEU A 18 0.86 -7.63 10.11
N LYS A 19 1.61 -7.91 11.18
CA LYS A 19 3.07 -7.81 11.17
C LYS A 19 3.72 -8.95 10.39
N LYS A 20 4.84 -8.65 9.75
CA LYS A 20 5.68 -9.65 9.10
C LYS A 20 6.20 -10.64 10.16
N PRO A 21 5.92 -11.95 10.04
CA PRO A 21 6.42 -12.93 10.99
C PRO A 21 7.94 -13.13 10.85
N GLY A 22 8.54 -13.70 11.89
CA GLY A 22 9.95 -14.11 11.84
C GLY A 22 10.20 -15.19 10.77
N LYS A 23 11.43 -15.26 10.24
CA LYS A 23 11.79 -16.20 9.16
C LYS A 23 11.59 -17.68 9.51
N THR A 24 11.60 -18.02 10.78
CA THR A 24 11.38 -19.39 11.29
C THR A 24 9.91 -19.72 11.55
N SER A 25 9.01 -18.74 11.41
CA SER A 25 7.57 -18.97 11.58
C SER A 25 7.03 -19.84 10.43
N PRO A 26 6.14 -20.80 10.72
CA PRO A 26 5.43 -21.55 9.67
C PRO A 26 4.64 -20.62 8.73
N ASP A 27 4.25 -19.44 9.19
CA ASP A 27 3.46 -18.49 8.41
C ASP A 27 4.29 -17.59 7.49
N TYR A 28 5.64 -17.65 7.59
CA TYR A 28 6.52 -16.72 6.87
C TYR A 28 6.30 -16.77 5.35
N MET A 29 6.26 -17.96 4.76
CA MET A 29 6.10 -18.11 3.32
C MET A 29 4.72 -17.68 2.85
N SER A 30 3.66 -18.05 3.57
CA SER A 30 2.28 -17.64 3.30
C SER A 30 2.11 -16.12 3.36
N TRP A 31 2.74 -15.48 4.36
CA TRP A 31 2.77 -14.03 4.49
C TRP A 31 3.49 -13.39 3.30
N MET A 32 4.68 -13.87 2.94
CA MET A 32 5.47 -13.35 1.82
C MET A 32 4.73 -13.46 0.47
N GLN A 33 4.02 -14.57 0.24
CA GLN A 33 3.20 -14.76 -0.96
C GLN A 33 2.04 -13.75 -1.03
N CYS A 34 1.34 -13.54 0.09
CA CYS A 34 0.27 -12.56 0.16
C CYS A 34 0.78 -11.13 -0.04
N ASP A 35 1.89 -10.77 0.60
CA ASP A 35 2.51 -9.46 0.44
C ASP A 35 2.93 -9.23 -1.03
N ALA A 36 3.60 -10.20 -1.67
CA ALA A 36 3.99 -10.13 -3.07
C ALA A 36 2.79 -9.96 -4.02
N MET A 37 1.67 -10.65 -3.77
CA MET A 37 0.44 -10.50 -4.54
C MET A 37 -0.12 -9.08 -4.44
N ILE A 38 -0.16 -8.52 -3.23
CA ILE A 38 -0.65 -7.16 -3.01
C ILE A 38 0.28 -6.14 -3.66
N LYS A 39 1.60 -6.34 -3.58
CA LYS A 39 2.59 -5.52 -4.32
C LYS A 39 2.34 -5.57 -5.82
N GLY A 40 2.01 -6.73 -6.37
CA GLY A 40 1.64 -6.89 -7.78
C GLY A 40 0.40 -6.07 -8.14
N TRP A 41 -0.65 -6.12 -7.31
CA TRP A 41 -1.86 -5.31 -7.53
C TRP A 41 -1.59 -3.80 -7.44
N LEU A 42 -0.81 -3.39 -6.44
CA LEU A 42 -0.43 -1.99 -6.26
C LEU A 42 0.36 -1.47 -7.47
N THR A 43 1.41 -2.19 -7.88
CA THR A 43 2.26 -1.78 -9.01
C THR A 43 1.54 -1.82 -10.35
N THR A 44 0.59 -2.73 -10.54
CA THR A 44 -0.24 -2.79 -11.76
C THR A 44 -1.17 -1.58 -11.87
N ALA A 45 -1.64 -1.04 -10.74
CA ALA A 45 -2.48 0.15 -10.70
C ALA A 45 -1.72 1.49 -10.81
N MET A 46 -0.39 1.47 -10.92
CA MET A 46 0.46 2.67 -10.91
C MET A 46 1.08 2.97 -12.27
N GLU A 47 1.25 4.27 -12.55
CA GLU A 47 2.06 4.75 -13.66
C GLU A 47 3.55 4.44 -13.49
N LYS A 48 4.29 4.39 -14.61
CA LYS A 48 5.70 3.98 -14.65
C LYS A 48 6.62 4.82 -13.76
N ASN A 49 6.43 6.14 -13.74
CA ASN A 49 7.15 7.10 -12.90
C ASN A 49 6.93 6.83 -11.40
N ILE A 50 5.69 6.56 -10.99
CA ILE A 50 5.35 6.21 -9.60
C ILE A 50 6.05 4.90 -9.24
N ARG A 51 5.98 3.87 -10.09
CA ARG A 51 6.67 2.59 -9.84
C ARG A 51 8.17 2.73 -9.61
N ALA A 52 8.84 3.58 -10.40
CA ALA A 52 10.29 3.76 -10.29
C ALA A 52 10.71 4.26 -8.88
N SER A 53 9.89 5.14 -8.30
CA SER A 53 10.13 5.73 -6.98
C SER A 53 9.91 4.76 -5.81
N LEU A 54 9.29 3.60 -6.04
CA LEU A 54 8.95 2.59 -5.03
C LEU A 54 9.94 1.41 -5.00
N LYS A 55 10.98 1.44 -5.85
CA LYS A 55 11.90 0.31 -6.08
C LYS A 55 12.56 -0.24 -4.80
N TYR A 56 12.73 0.59 -3.78
CA TYR A 56 13.40 0.23 -2.53
C TYR A 56 12.45 -0.24 -1.42
N LEU A 57 11.14 -0.19 -1.66
CA LEU A 57 10.14 -0.58 -0.67
C LEU A 57 9.91 -2.11 -0.73
N ASN A 58 10.05 -2.75 0.42
CA ASN A 58 10.13 -4.20 0.53
C ASN A 58 8.76 -4.84 0.73
N THR A 59 7.83 -4.12 1.36
CA THR A 59 6.51 -4.60 1.75
C THR A 59 5.38 -3.80 1.11
N SER A 60 4.20 -4.41 1.00
CA SER A 60 2.99 -3.73 0.58
C SER A 60 2.59 -2.60 1.54
N PHE A 61 2.86 -2.73 2.84
CA PHE A 61 2.69 -1.68 3.84
C PHE A 61 3.52 -0.43 3.53
N GLU A 62 4.82 -0.61 3.26
CA GLU A 62 5.72 0.50 2.94
C GLU A 62 5.28 1.22 1.67
N ILE A 63 4.94 0.46 0.63
CA ILE A 63 4.42 1.03 -0.63
C ILE A 63 3.13 1.82 -0.38
N TRP A 64 2.19 1.25 0.37
CA TRP A 64 0.92 1.91 0.66
C TRP A 64 1.12 3.19 1.50
N SER A 65 2.03 3.16 2.46
CA SER A 65 2.35 4.31 3.31
C SER A 65 2.96 5.45 2.51
N ASP A 66 3.93 5.17 1.63
CA ASP A 66 4.54 6.17 0.74
C ASP A 66 3.50 6.78 -0.22
N LEU A 67 2.59 5.96 -0.77
CA LEU A 67 1.48 6.47 -1.59
C LEU A 67 0.55 7.40 -0.80
N LEU A 68 0.21 7.05 0.44
CA LEU A 68 -0.63 7.89 1.29
C LEU A 68 0.07 9.20 1.65
N GLU A 69 1.38 9.18 1.91
CA GLU A 69 2.15 10.39 2.16
C GLU A 69 2.17 11.33 0.95
N ARG A 70 2.36 10.77 -0.25
CA ARG A 70 2.46 11.54 -1.50
C ARG A 70 1.13 12.02 -2.05
N PHE A 71 0.09 11.20 -1.94
CA PHE A 71 -1.20 11.40 -2.63
C PHE A 71 -2.42 11.33 -1.71
N GLY A 72 -2.27 10.86 -0.47
CA GLY A 72 -3.36 10.72 0.49
C GLY A 72 -3.84 12.05 1.08
N LYS A 73 -3.11 13.15 0.84
CA LYS A 73 -3.63 14.50 1.04
C LYS A 73 -4.43 14.90 -0.19
N GLU A 74 -5.73 14.64 -0.13
CA GLU A 74 -6.66 15.53 -0.83
C GLU A 74 -6.40 16.97 -0.37
N SER A 75 -6.55 17.87 -1.33
CA SER A 75 -6.20 19.28 -1.32
C SER A 75 -6.94 20.07 -0.24
N ALA A 76 -6.45 20.03 1.00
CA ALA A 76 -6.86 20.97 2.05
C ALA A 76 -6.83 22.47 1.62
N PRO A 77 -6.05 22.93 0.62
CA PRO A 77 -6.11 24.33 0.20
C PRO A 77 -7.17 24.68 -0.86
N ARG A 78 -7.84 23.74 -1.55
CA ARG A 78 -8.80 24.12 -2.63
C ARG A 78 -10.16 24.61 -2.13
N ALA A 79 -10.44 24.49 -0.83
CA ALA A 79 -11.68 25.00 -0.23
C ALA A 79 -11.68 26.53 -0.02
N TYR A 80 -10.54 27.21 -0.18
CA TYR A 80 -10.42 28.65 0.07
C TYR A 80 -10.52 29.55 -1.16
N GLU A 81 -10.60 29.00 -2.38
CA GLU A 81 -10.69 29.81 -3.62
C GLU A 81 -12.13 30.09 -4.10
N LEU A 82 -13.16 29.61 -3.40
CA LEU A 82 -14.57 29.85 -3.74
C LEU A 82 -15.27 30.87 -2.81
N LYS A 83 -14.50 31.71 -2.13
CA LYS A 83 -15.03 32.89 -1.42
C LYS A 83 -14.42 34.17 -2.00
N HIS A 84 -14.80 34.50 -3.22
CA HIS A 84 -14.93 35.88 -3.68
C HIS A 84 -16.07 36.00 -4.68
#